data_AF-A0A2A4FUJ2-F1
#
_entry.id   AF-A0A2A4FUJ2-F1
#
_cell.length_a   1.000
_cell.length_b   1.000
_cell.length_c   1.000
_cell.angle_alpha   90.00
_cell.angle_beta   90.00
_cell.angle_gamma   90.00
#
_symmetry.space_group_name_H-M   'P 1'
#
loop_
_entity.id
_entity.type
_entity.pdbx_description
1 polymer ?
#
loop_
_entity_poly.entity_id
_entity_poly.type
_entity_poly.pdbx_seq_one_letter_code
_entity_poly.pdbx_strand_id
1 'polypeptide(L)'
;MIIETNIEDEMMSGIRRVVTGHDDNGRSCITEDGQTVNGIKIETANVEMFEVWSTSGAPAQITPTEPDPTFRPLRIAPDALGTCLRVADLHPGEIRLPTGSEADVSKTILGHGDNPSVGMNANADHPTMHRTETVDYGIVLQGEVWMVMDSGETLLKQGDIAIQRGTNHAFENRSDETCRIAFVIIDGKFTDELRAQL
;
A
#
# COMPACT_ATOMS: atom_id res chain seq x y z
N MET A 1 -33.49 27.95 14.08
CA MET A 1 -33.23 27.04 12.96
C MET A 1 -31.82 26.53 13.17
N ILE A 2 -31.71 25.44 13.92
CA ILE A 2 -30.42 24.82 14.24
C ILE A 2 -30.12 23.96 13.01
N ILE A 3 -29.05 24.30 12.30
CA ILE A 3 -28.48 23.44 11.27
C ILE A 3 -27.82 22.32 12.06
N GLU A 4 -28.52 21.20 12.20
CA GLU A 4 -27.90 19.94 12.58
C GLU A 4 -26.99 19.55 11.41
N THR A 5 -25.74 20.00 11.45
CA THR A 5 -24.67 19.29 10.76
C THR A 5 -24.64 17.90 11.37
N ASN A 6 -25.11 16.91 10.63
CA ASN A 6 -24.83 15.50 10.88
C ASN A 6 -23.31 15.35 10.84
N ILE A 7 -22.67 15.53 11.99
CA ILE A 7 -21.33 15.04 12.26
C ILE A 7 -21.48 13.55 12.58
N GLU A 8 -21.99 12.79 11.62
CA GLU A 8 -21.42 11.48 11.34
C GLU A 8 -20.14 11.79 10.56
N ASP A 9 -19.18 12.42 11.26
CA ASP A 9 -17.81 12.59 10.77
C ASP A 9 -17.35 11.22 10.32
N GLU A 10 -16.94 11.16 9.07
CA GLU A 10 -16.37 10.02 8.36
C GLU A 10 -15.33 9.32 9.24
N MET A 11 -15.77 8.40 10.09
CA MET A 11 -14.87 7.44 10.69
C MET A 11 -14.34 6.64 9.52
N MET A 12 -13.08 6.91 9.13
CA MET A 12 -12.28 6.13 8.20
C MET A 12 -12.73 4.68 8.31
N SER A 13 -13.46 4.17 7.31
CA SER A 13 -13.98 2.81 7.40
C SER A 13 -12.78 1.90 7.23
N GLY A 14 -12.10 1.61 8.34
CA GLY A 14 -10.92 0.78 8.36
C GLY A 14 -11.20 -0.55 7.67
N ILE A 15 -10.15 -1.29 7.39
CA ILE A 15 -10.29 -2.64 6.89
C ILE A 15 -10.52 -3.54 8.10
N ARG A 16 -11.64 -4.27 8.13
CA ARG A 16 -11.82 -5.30 9.16
C ARG A 16 -10.79 -6.40 8.93
N ARG A 17 -9.93 -6.63 9.92
CA ARG A 17 -8.94 -7.70 9.97
C ARG A 17 -9.31 -8.69 11.07
N VAL A 18 -9.16 -9.98 10.76
CA VAL A 18 -9.28 -11.07 11.72
C VAL A 18 -7.95 -11.79 11.78
N VAL A 19 -7.33 -11.81 12.97
CA VAL A 19 -6.04 -12.45 13.21
C VAL A 19 -6.29 -13.75 13.96
N THR A 20 -5.61 -14.81 13.52
CA THR A 20 -5.71 -16.14 14.12
C THR A 20 -4.44 -16.49 14.88
N GLY A 21 -4.56 -17.34 15.88
CA GLY A 21 -3.43 -17.90 16.61
C GLY A 21 -3.73 -19.30 17.14
N HIS A 22 -3.01 -19.69 18.18
CA HIS A 22 -3.17 -20.96 18.87
C HIS A 22 -3.37 -20.72 20.37
N ASP A 23 -4.32 -21.42 20.99
CA ASP A 23 -4.53 -21.41 22.44
C ASP A 23 -3.46 -22.23 23.19
N ASP A 24 -3.52 -22.26 24.52
CA ASP A 24 -2.58 -23.01 25.38
C ASP A 24 -2.58 -24.53 25.13
N ASN A 25 -3.57 -25.05 24.40
CA ASN A 25 -3.67 -26.46 24.01
C ASN A 25 -3.29 -26.69 22.53
N GLY A 26 -2.79 -25.67 21.83
CA GLY A 26 -2.42 -25.73 20.42
C GLY A 26 -3.61 -25.76 19.45
N ARG A 27 -4.81 -25.37 19.87
CA ARG A 27 -5.99 -25.29 19.00
C ARG A 27 -6.09 -23.92 18.35
N SER A 28 -6.57 -23.86 17.11
CA SER A 28 -6.79 -22.59 16.41
C SER A 28 -7.79 -21.70 17.15
N CYS A 29 -7.47 -20.42 17.32
CA CYS A 29 -8.35 -19.42 17.92
C CYS A 29 -8.27 -18.08 17.16
N ILE A 30 -9.22 -17.18 17.42
CA ILE A 30 -9.14 -15.78 17.00
C ILE A 30 -8.42 -15.01 18.10
N THR A 31 -7.35 -14.31 17.74
CA THR A 31 -6.57 -13.47 18.66
C THR A 31 -7.01 -12.01 18.58
N GLU A 32 -7.41 -11.56 17.39
CA GLU A 32 -7.92 -10.20 17.16
C GLU A 32 -9.03 -10.22 16.11
N ASP A 33 -10.07 -9.39 16.30
CA ASP A 33 -11.13 -9.12 15.33
C ASP A 33 -11.52 -7.65 15.47
N GLY A 34 -11.18 -6.85 14.47
CA GLY A 34 -11.38 -5.41 14.55
C GLY A 34 -10.94 -4.67 13.30
N GLN A 35 -11.04 -3.35 13.36
CA GLN A 35 -10.57 -2.48 12.29
C GLN A 35 -9.04 -2.36 12.32
N THR A 36 -8.43 -2.21 11.14
CA THR A 36 -7.03 -1.81 11.04
C THR A 36 -6.80 -0.50 11.78
N VAL A 37 -5.75 -0.49 12.58
CA VAL A 37 -5.36 0.61 13.45
C VAL A 37 -4.39 1.60 12.80
N ASN A 38 -3.72 1.18 11.72
CA ASN A 38 -2.67 1.94 11.06
C ASN A 38 -3.10 2.35 9.64
N GLY A 39 -3.84 3.45 9.58
CA GLY A 39 -4.24 4.12 8.35
C GLY A 39 -3.54 5.47 8.21
N ILE A 40 -3.09 5.81 7.01
CA ILE A 40 -2.65 7.17 6.67
C ILE A 40 -3.44 7.70 5.49
N LYS A 41 -3.79 8.99 5.55
CA LYS A 41 -4.37 9.72 4.44
C LYS A 41 -3.32 10.63 3.82
N ILE A 42 -3.15 10.51 2.52
CA ILE A 42 -2.25 11.31 1.71
C ILE A 42 -3.12 12.26 0.88
N GLU A 43 -3.47 13.38 1.50
CA GLU A 43 -4.38 14.40 0.93
C GLU A 43 -3.89 14.92 -0.42
N THR A 44 -2.57 15.00 -0.63
CA THR A 44 -1.97 15.46 -1.89
C THR A 44 -2.18 14.48 -3.05
N ALA A 45 -2.38 13.20 -2.77
CA ALA A 45 -2.57 12.17 -3.77
C ALA A 45 -4.01 11.65 -3.84
N ASN A 46 -4.90 12.13 -2.96
CA ASN A 46 -6.24 11.57 -2.75
C ASN A 46 -6.19 10.05 -2.46
N VAL A 47 -5.21 9.60 -1.68
CA VAL A 47 -5.03 8.19 -1.34
C VAL A 47 -5.15 7.98 0.16
N GLU A 48 -5.90 6.96 0.56
CA GLU A 48 -5.86 6.39 1.91
C GLU A 48 -5.17 5.02 1.87
N MET A 49 -4.28 4.77 2.82
CA MET A 49 -3.55 3.50 2.92
C MET A 49 -3.68 2.89 4.30
N PHE A 50 -3.94 1.59 4.34
CA PHE A 50 -4.09 0.80 5.55
C PHE A 50 -3.07 -0.34 5.55
N GLU A 51 -2.15 -0.38 6.51
CA GLU A 51 -1.30 -1.56 6.71
C GLU A 51 -2.12 -2.63 7.46
N VAL A 52 -2.34 -3.77 6.80
CA VAL A 52 -3.17 -4.85 7.34
C VAL A 52 -2.32 -5.89 8.07
N TRP A 53 -1.18 -6.30 7.56
CA TRP A 53 -0.27 -7.23 8.25
C TRP A 53 1.13 -7.15 7.65
N SER A 54 2.15 -7.59 8.39
CA SER A 54 3.51 -7.75 7.84
C SER A 54 4.23 -8.93 8.48
N THR A 55 5.21 -9.46 7.74
CA THR A 55 6.16 -10.46 8.24
C THR A 55 7.58 -9.93 8.09
N SER A 56 8.46 -10.26 9.04
CA SER A 56 9.84 -9.73 9.09
C SER A 56 10.88 -10.63 8.41
N GLY A 57 10.45 -11.70 7.74
CA GLY A 57 11.36 -12.60 7.02
C GLY A 57 10.65 -13.80 6.37
N ALA A 58 11.44 -14.57 5.62
CA ALA A 58 11.02 -15.81 4.98
C ALA A 58 12.02 -16.95 5.31
N PRO A 59 11.54 -18.14 5.72
CA PRO A 59 10.14 -18.45 6.02
C PRO A 59 9.59 -17.60 7.18
N ALA A 60 8.30 -17.24 7.11
CA ALA A 60 7.65 -16.48 8.16
C ALA A 60 7.63 -17.29 9.47
N GLN A 61 7.91 -16.63 10.59
CA GLN A 61 7.84 -17.26 11.90
C GLN A 61 6.37 -17.40 12.33
N ILE A 62 5.99 -18.59 12.81
CA ILE A 62 4.64 -18.87 13.30
C ILE A 62 4.75 -19.18 14.80
N THR A 63 4.25 -18.28 15.63
CA THR A 63 4.12 -18.44 17.08
C THR A 63 2.65 -18.65 17.46
N PRO A 64 2.34 -19.13 18.69
CA PRO A 64 0.94 -19.24 19.12
C PRO A 64 0.19 -17.91 19.06
N THR A 65 0.84 -16.83 19.48
CA THR A 65 0.42 -15.43 19.32
C THR A 65 1.64 -14.56 19.06
N GLU A 66 1.44 -13.41 18.44
CA GLU A 66 2.47 -12.37 18.30
C GLU A 66 1.84 -10.99 18.52
N PRO A 67 2.61 -10.00 19.02
CA PRO A 67 2.16 -8.62 19.00
C PRO A 67 1.86 -8.17 17.57
N ASP A 68 0.78 -7.43 17.37
CA ASP A 68 0.41 -6.89 16.06
C ASP A 68 1.59 -6.12 15.43
N PRO A 69 2.13 -6.60 14.28
CA PRO A 69 3.30 -6.02 13.65
C PRO A 69 3.02 -4.65 13.02
N THR A 70 1.75 -4.22 12.98
CA THR A 70 1.33 -2.91 12.45
C THR A 70 1.34 -1.79 13.49
N PHE A 71 1.54 -2.10 14.78
CA PHE A 71 1.71 -1.11 15.86
C PHE A 71 3.11 -0.47 15.85
N ARG A 72 3.45 0.13 14.72
CA ARG A 72 4.69 0.87 14.46
C ARG A 72 4.43 1.92 13.38
N PRO A 73 5.35 2.87 13.15
CA PRO A 73 5.28 3.73 11.98
C PRO A 73 5.16 2.91 10.68
N LEU A 74 4.36 3.41 9.74
CA LEU A 74 4.15 2.81 8.42
C LEU A 74 5.50 2.65 7.69
N ARG A 75 5.71 1.48 7.07
CA ARG A 75 6.87 1.22 6.21
C ARG A 75 6.41 1.02 4.78
N ILE A 76 7.14 1.59 3.82
CA ILE A 76 6.81 1.48 2.39
C ILE A 76 7.13 0.07 1.87
N ALA A 77 8.39 -0.32 1.97
CA ALA A 77 8.88 -1.65 1.63
C ALA A 77 8.82 -2.59 2.85
N PRO A 78 8.64 -3.91 2.63
CA PRO A 78 8.74 -4.90 3.68
C PRO A 78 10.17 -4.96 4.26
N ASP A 79 10.31 -5.61 5.41
CA ASP A 79 11.63 -5.97 5.93
C ASP A 79 12.31 -7.00 5.00
N ALA A 80 13.62 -7.18 5.14
CA ALA A 80 14.37 -8.14 4.34
C ALA A 80 13.77 -9.56 4.46
N LEU A 81 13.55 -10.21 3.32
CA LEU A 81 12.85 -11.48 3.16
C LEU A 81 11.38 -11.47 3.64
N GLY A 82 10.85 -10.33 4.05
CA GLY A 82 9.54 -10.17 4.65
C GLY A 82 8.43 -9.89 3.64
N THR A 83 7.24 -9.62 4.18
CA THR A 83 6.05 -9.25 3.40
C THR A 83 5.28 -8.12 4.07
N CYS A 84 4.49 -7.40 3.28
CA CYS A 84 3.55 -6.40 3.77
C CYS A 84 2.23 -6.53 2.99
N LEU A 85 1.12 -6.69 3.71
CA LEU A 85 -0.23 -6.60 3.17
C LEU A 85 -0.75 -5.19 3.44
N ARG A 86 -1.06 -4.46 2.37
CA ARG A 86 -1.62 -3.10 2.43
C ARG A 86 -2.90 -3.04 1.62
N VAL A 87 -3.86 -2.23 2.06
CA VAL A 87 -5.00 -1.82 1.23
C VAL A 87 -4.87 -0.34 0.96
N ALA A 88 -5.09 0.07 -0.29
CA ALA A 88 -5.11 1.45 -0.71
C ALA A 88 -6.45 1.80 -1.36
N ASP A 89 -7.02 2.92 -0.93
CA ASP A 89 -8.17 3.54 -1.55
C ASP A 89 -7.68 4.76 -2.33
N LEU A 90 -7.84 4.72 -3.65
CA LEU A 90 -7.53 5.82 -4.55
C LEU A 90 -8.85 6.53 -4.83
N HIS A 91 -9.05 7.69 -4.22
CA HIS A 91 -10.25 8.49 -4.39
C HIS A 91 -10.20 9.30 -5.68
N PRO A 92 -11.36 9.68 -6.25
CA PRO A 92 -11.42 10.61 -7.37
C PRO A 92 -10.76 11.95 -7.02
N GLY A 93 -10.10 12.56 -8.02
CA GLY A 93 -9.57 13.91 -7.91
C GLY A 93 -8.15 14.05 -8.44
N GLU A 94 -7.75 15.29 -8.68
CA GLU A 94 -6.40 15.60 -9.17
C GLU A 94 -5.35 15.35 -8.09
N ILE A 95 -4.27 14.66 -8.48
CA ILE A 95 -3.07 14.52 -7.66
C ILE A 95 -2.34 15.87 -7.66
N ARG A 96 -2.21 16.46 -6.48
CA ARG A 96 -1.52 17.73 -6.25
C ARG A 96 -0.17 17.46 -5.59
N LEU A 97 0.87 17.41 -6.41
CA LEU A 97 2.22 17.27 -5.89
C LEU A 97 2.61 18.42 -4.96
N PRO A 98 3.25 18.14 -3.82
CA PRO A 98 3.96 19.17 -3.07
C PRO A 98 5.03 19.81 -3.96
N THR A 99 5.20 21.13 -3.89
CA THR A 99 6.39 21.77 -4.46
C THR A 99 7.58 21.52 -3.54
N GLY A 100 8.64 20.87 -4.03
CA GLY A 100 9.79 20.49 -3.21
C GLY A 100 10.79 19.60 -3.94
N SER A 101 11.78 19.06 -3.22
CA SER A 101 12.72 18.09 -3.79
C SER A 101 12.04 16.73 -4.03
N GLU A 102 12.56 15.89 -4.93
CA GLU A 102 12.06 14.52 -5.16
C GLU A 102 11.95 13.70 -3.86
N ALA A 103 12.85 13.92 -2.90
CA ALA A 103 12.79 13.28 -1.60
C ALA A 103 11.60 13.76 -0.75
N ASP A 104 11.21 15.03 -0.85
CA ASP A 104 10.06 15.59 -0.14
C ASP A 104 8.74 15.09 -0.76
N VAL A 105 8.71 14.97 -2.09
CA VAL A 105 7.59 14.39 -2.84
C VAL A 105 7.44 12.90 -2.51
N SER A 106 8.55 12.15 -2.46
CA SER A 106 8.61 10.73 -2.09
C SER A 106 8.10 10.49 -0.68
N LYS A 107 8.59 11.26 0.30
CA LYS A 107 8.14 11.19 1.70
C LYS A 107 6.66 11.52 1.86
N THR A 108 6.14 12.43 1.03
CA THR A 108 4.73 12.84 1.11
C THR A 108 3.80 11.81 0.45
N ILE A 109 4.18 11.24 -0.69
CA ILE A 109 3.33 10.31 -1.47
C ILE A 109 3.40 8.87 -0.98
N LEU A 110 4.53 8.46 -0.41
CA LEU A 110 4.74 7.07 0.02
C LEU A 110 4.63 6.92 1.54
N GLY A 111 4.52 8.02 2.29
CA GLY A 111 4.51 8.01 3.75
C GLY A 111 5.92 8.02 4.35
N HIS A 112 5.99 8.32 5.65
CA HIS A 112 7.21 8.67 6.41
C HIS A 112 8.23 7.52 6.63
N GLY A 113 8.34 6.56 5.71
CA GLY A 113 9.29 5.47 5.80
C GLY A 113 10.67 5.89 5.28
N ASP A 114 11.68 5.96 6.15
CA ASP A 114 13.09 6.07 5.79
C ASP A 114 13.59 4.76 5.13
N ASN A 115 13.13 4.46 3.91
CA ASN A 115 13.59 3.29 3.17
C ASN A 115 14.23 3.72 1.82
N PRO A 116 15.55 3.57 1.65
CA PRO A 116 16.28 4.00 0.46
C PRO A 116 15.98 3.16 -0.80
N SER A 117 15.09 2.17 -0.70
CA SER A 117 14.70 1.25 -1.78
C SER A 117 13.60 1.77 -2.69
N VAL A 118 13.09 2.97 -2.46
CA VAL A 118 12.08 3.60 -3.33
C VAL A 118 12.74 4.67 -4.19
N GLY A 119 12.97 4.35 -5.46
CA GLY A 119 13.40 5.33 -6.44
C GLY A 119 12.18 6.08 -6.97
N MET A 120 12.10 7.39 -6.72
CA MET A 120 11.30 8.27 -7.55
C MET A 120 12.15 8.75 -8.73
N ASN A 121 11.53 8.87 -9.89
CA ASN A 121 12.20 9.40 -11.07
C ASN A 121 11.68 10.82 -11.33
N ALA A 122 12.54 11.84 -11.16
CA ALA A 122 12.23 13.24 -11.44
C ALA A 122 11.68 13.51 -12.85
N ASN A 123 12.02 12.65 -13.81
CA ASN A 123 11.59 12.75 -15.21
C ASN A 123 10.39 11.86 -15.52
N ALA A 124 9.68 11.37 -14.49
CA ALA A 124 8.51 10.54 -14.72
C ALA A 124 7.35 11.33 -15.32
N ASP A 125 6.71 10.77 -16.34
CA ASP A 125 5.52 11.32 -16.98
C ASP A 125 4.29 11.35 -16.04
N HIS A 126 4.37 10.71 -14.86
CA HIS A 126 3.29 10.71 -13.87
C HIS A 126 3.80 10.98 -12.44
N PRO A 127 3.09 11.84 -11.66
CA PRO A 127 3.54 12.40 -10.38
C PRO A 127 3.86 11.37 -9.26
N THR A 128 3.21 10.20 -9.32
CA THR A 128 3.37 9.14 -8.30
C THR A 128 4.22 7.96 -8.76
N MET A 129 4.89 8.08 -9.92
CA MET A 129 5.72 6.99 -10.42
C MET A 129 6.85 6.67 -9.45
N HIS A 130 6.94 5.40 -9.09
CA HIS A 130 8.00 4.90 -8.24
C HIS A 130 8.36 3.47 -8.59
N ARG A 131 9.56 3.07 -8.16
CA ARG A 131 10.06 1.71 -8.27
C ARG A 131 10.53 1.22 -6.92
N THR A 132 10.13 0.00 -6.58
CA THR A 132 10.57 -0.75 -5.41
C THR A 132 11.27 -2.03 -5.84
N GLU A 133 12.22 -2.49 -5.03
CA GLU A 133 12.86 -3.79 -5.22
C GLU A 133 12.01 -4.90 -4.61
N THR A 134 10.80 -5.10 -5.16
CA THR A 134 9.79 -6.02 -4.62
C THR A 134 9.08 -6.77 -5.75
N VAL A 135 8.34 -7.81 -5.37
CA VAL A 135 7.27 -8.37 -6.20
C VAL A 135 5.95 -8.11 -5.50
N ASP A 136 5.01 -7.49 -6.21
CA ASP A 136 3.73 -7.09 -5.64
C ASP A 136 2.57 -7.76 -6.37
N TYR A 137 1.61 -8.29 -5.60
CA TYR A 137 0.32 -8.72 -6.12
C TYR A 137 -0.71 -7.64 -5.81
N GLY A 138 -1.05 -6.82 -6.81
CA GLY A 138 -2.08 -5.78 -6.72
C GLY A 138 -3.43 -6.33 -7.15
N ILE A 139 -4.37 -6.47 -6.22
CA ILE A 139 -5.68 -7.08 -6.44
C ILE A 139 -6.74 -5.98 -6.34
N VAL A 140 -7.42 -5.68 -7.44
CA VAL A 140 -8.49 -4.67 -7.44
C VAL A 140 -9.73 -5.25 -6.77
N LEU A 141 -10.05 -4.76 -5.57
CA LEU A 141 -11.19 -5.23 -4.78
C LEU A 141 -12.49 -4.54 -5.18
N GLN A 142 -12.41 -3.28 -5.63
CA GLN A 142 -13.55 -2.45 -6.03
C GLN A 142 -13.09 -1.33 -6.98
N GLY A 143 -13.95 -0.96 -7.93
CA GLY A 143 -13.69 0.14 -8.86
C GLY A 143 -12.76 -0.24 -10.01
N GLU A 144 -12.11 0.76 -10.60
CA GLU A 144 -11.14 0.60 -11.67
C GLU A 144 -9.99 1.61 -11.54
N VAL A 145 -8.82 1.27 -12.10
CA VAL A 145 -7.62 2.10 -12.01
C VAL A 145 -6.75 1.90 -13.25
N TRP A 146 -6.11 2.96 -13.71
CA TRP A 146 -5.07 2.86 -14.73
C TRP A 146 -3.73 2.51 -14.08
N MET A 147 -3.15 1.42 -14.51
CA MET A 147 -1.77 1.05 -14.20
C MET A 147 -0.86 1.65 -15.27
N VAL A 148 -0.07 2.64 -14.86
CA VAL A 148 0.81 3.43 -15.74
C VAL A 148 2.23 2.92 -15.59
N MET A 149 2.91 2.68 -16.71
CA MET A 149 4.27 2.15 -16.79
C MET A 149 5.18 3.14 -17.55
N ASP A 150 6.50 2.88 -17.56
CA ASP A 150 7.43 3.66 -18.40
C ASP A 150 7.05 3.61 -19.90
N SER A 151 6.41 2.53 -20.34
CA SER A 151 5.92 2.38 -21.71
C SER A 151 4.52 1.78 -21.72
N GLY A 152 3.53 2.65 -21.97
CA GLY A 152 2.13 2.29 -22.05
C GLY A 152 1.42 2.21 -20.69
N GLU A 153 0.14 1.92 -20.77
CA GLU A 153 -0.75 1.82 -19.61
C GLU A 153 -1.85 0.80 -19.88
N THR A 154 -2.48 0.30 -18.82
CA THR A 154 -3.62 -0.59 -18.94
C THR A 154 -4.65 -0.31 -17.84
N LEU A 155 -5.93 -0.45 -18.18
CA LEU A 155 -7.03 -0.31 -17.23
C LEU A 155 -7.25 -1.63 -16.51
N LEU A 156 -7.14 -1.60 -15.18
CA LEU A 156 -7.49 -2.70 -14.29
C LEU A 156 -8.87 -2.44 -13.69
N LYS A 157 -9.68 -3.49 -13.57
CA LYS A 157 -11.04 -3.44 -13.03
C LYS A 157 -11.18 -4.39 -11.84
N GLN A 158 -12.27 -4.26 -11.11
CA GLN A 158 -12.62 -5.14 -10.01
C GLN A 158 -12.44 -6.63 -10.37
N GLY A 159 -11.63 -7.34 -9.58
CA GLY A 159 -11.27 -8.74 -9.77
C GLY A 159 -9.95 -8.96 -10.52
N ASP A 160 -9.41 -7.94 -11.19
CA ASP A 160 -8.12 -8.05 -11.86
C ASP A 160 -6.96 -8.09 -10.85
N ILE A 161 -5.89 -8.77 -11.25
CA ILE A 161 -4.68 -8.94 -10.46
C ILE A 161 -3.47 -8.50 -11.29
N ALA A 162 -2.81 -7.43 -10.85
CA ALA A 162 -1.53 -7.00 -11.37
C ALA A 162 -0.37 -7.73 -10.68
N ILE A 163 0.59 -8.20 -11.47
CA ILE A 163 1.84 -8.80 -10.98
C ILE A 163 2.98 -7.81 -11.24
N GLN A 164 3.27 -6.96 -10.25
CA GLN A 164 4.31 -5.95 -10.34
C GLN A 164 5.68 -6.58 -10.00
N ARG A 165 6.62 -6.57 -10.94
CA ARG A 165 7.92 -7.24 -10.79
C ARG A 165 9.06 -6.23 -10.67
N GLY A 166 8.97 -5.34 -9.67
CA GLY A 166 9.93 -4.28 -9.40
C GLY A 166 10.11 -3.29 -10.57
N THR A 167 9.02 -3.06 -11.30
CA THR A 167 8.95 -2.11 -12.42
C THR A 167 8.60 -0.69 -11.93
N ASN A 168 9.04 0.35 -12.64
CA ASN A 168 8.60 1.72 -12.34
C ASN A 168 7.13 1.86 -12.75
N HIS A 169 6.30 2.40 -11.88
CA HIS A 169 4.86 2.40 -12.08
C HIS A 169 4.12 3.43 -11.24
N ALA A 170 2.90 3.72 -11.66
CA ALA A 170 1.91 4.47 -10.91
C ALA A 170 0.53 3.83 -11.07
N PHE A 171 -0.34 4.11 -10.10
CA PHE A 171 -1.76 3.81 -10.17
C PHE A 171 -2.52 5.13 -10.20
N GLU A 172 -3.31 5.35 -11.24
CA GLU A 172 -4.07 6.57 -11.44
C GLU A 172 -5.56 6.25 -11.52
N ASN A 173 -6.33 6.78 -10.58
CA ASN A 173 -7.78 6.72 -10.65
C ASN A 173 -8.29 7.88 -11.51
N ARG A 174 -8.81 7.56 -12.69
CA ARG A 174 -9.40 8.53 -13.63
C ARG A 174 -10.94 8.51 -13.63
N SER A 175 -11.54 7.77 -12.70
CA SER A 175 -13.00 7.64 -12.53
C SER A 175 -13.55 8.64 -11.50
N ASP A 176 -14.87 8.68 -11.37
CA ASP A 176 -15.62 9.42 -10.37
C ASP A 176 -15.95 8.61 -9.11
N GLU A 177 -15.47 7.36 -9.03
CA GLU A 177 -15.68 6.45 -7.91
C GLU A 177 -14.36 6.07 -7.24
N THR A 178 -14.38 5.69 -5.96
CA THR A 178 -13.17 5.22 -5.27
C THR A 178 -12.76 3.83 -5.79
N CYS A 179 -11.48 3.66 -6.11
CA CYS A 179 -10.89 2.37 -6.43
C CYS A 179 -10.12 1.82 -5.21
N ARG A 180 -10.44 0.60 -4.79
CA ARG A 180 -9.79 -0.09 -3.67
C ARG A 180 -8.93 -1.23 -4.17
N ILE A 181 -7.66 -1.24 -3.76
CA ILE A 181 -6.68 -2.25 -4.17
C ILE A 181 -6.00 -2.84 -2.94
N ALA A 182 -5.91 -4.16 -2.88
CA ALA A 182 -5.06 -4.86 -1.91
C ALA A 182 -3.71 -5.18 -2.56
N PHE A 183 -2.61 -4.87 -1.87
CA PHE A 183 -1.26 -5.18 -2.28
C PHE A 183 -0.63 -6.17 -1.31
N VAL A 184 -0.18 -7.31 -1.84
CA VAL A 184 0.78 -8.18 -1.15
C VAL A 184 2.16 -7.86 -1.69
N ILE A 185 2.96 -7.16 -0.89
CA ILE A 185 4.30 -6.69 -1.25
C ILE A 185 5.32 -7.66 -0.63
N ILE A 186 6.17 -8.24 -1.46
CA ILE A 186 7.15 -9.24 -1.05
C ILE A 186 8.55 -8.69 -1.31
N ASP A 187 9.44 -8.80 -0.32
CA ASP A 187 10.83 -8.39 -0.49
C ASP A 187 11.47 -9.09 -1.70
N GLY A 188 12.22 -8.31 -2.47
CA GLY A 188 12.80 -8.74 -3.73
C GLY A 188 14.26 -8.41 -3.82
N LYS A 189 14.92 -9.01 -4.83
CA LYS A 189 16.25 -8.59 -5.23
C LYS A 189 16.36 -8.53 -6.74
N PHE A 190 16.73 -7.37 -7.27
CA PHE A 190 17.18 -7.24 -8.64
C PHE A 190 18.47 -8.02 -8.85
N THR A 191 18.53 -8.71 -9.98
CA THR A 191 19.78 -9.31 -10.42
C THR A 191 20.78 -8.23 -10.81
N ASP A 192 22.07 -8.55 -10.80
CA ASP A 192 23.10 -7.59 -11.17
C ASP A 192 22.93 -7.13 -12.62
N GLU A 193 22.45 -8.01 -13.52
CA GLU A 193 22.18 -7.68 -14.91
C GLU A 193 21.06 -6.65 -15.07
N LEU A 194 20.00 -6.75 -14.27
CA LEU A 194 18.92 -5.77 -14.28
C LEU A 194 19.40 -4.45 -13.65
N ARG A 195 20.11 -4.49 -12.52
CA ARG A 195 20.65 -3.28 -11.88
C ARG A 195 21.55 -2.46 -12.80
N ALA A 196 22.29 -3.10 -13.70
CA ALA A 196 23.13 -2.41 -14.67
C ALA A 196 22.32 -1.64 -15.76
N GLN A 197 21.01 -1.83 -15.84
CA GLN A 197 20.12 -1.22 -16.84
C GLN A 197 19.18 -0.15 -16.25
N LEU A 198 19.01 -0.10 -14.93
CA LEU A 198 18.10 0.83 -14.22
C LEU A 198 18.81 2.15 -13.90
#